data_AF-A0A947W9L8-F1
#
_entry.id   AF-A0A947W9L8-F1
#
_cell.length_a   1.000
_cell.length_b   1.000
_cell.length_c   1.000
_cell.angle_alpha   90.00
_cell.angle_beta   90.00
_cell.angle_gamma   90.00
#
_symmetry.space_group_name_H-M   'P 1'
#
loop_
_entity.id
_entity.type
_entity.pdbx_description
1 polymer ?
#
loop_
_entity_poly.entity_id
_entity_poly.type
_entity_poly.pdbx_seq_one_letter_code
_entity_poly.pdbx_strand_id
1 'polypeptide(L)' 'MSRLEKVKKTNDIKVGCDGLYIIKGRQGGLLLPQVATDNKWDRKEFLENVCYKAGLPKDAWKEDSILYRFSADIFYED' A
#
# COMPACT_ATOMS: atom_id res chain seq x y z
N MET A 1 10.67 -1.63 -10.40
CA MET A 1 10.02 -2.00 -9.11
C MET A 1 10.93 -2.96 -8.37
N SER A 2 11.18 -2.71 -7.09
CA SER A 2 11.92 -3.64 -6.22
C SER A 2 11.06 -4.82 -5.79
N ARG A 3 11.70 -5.81 -5.16
CA ARG A 3 11.05 -7.02 -4.63
C ARG A 3 10.01 -6.65 -3.57
N LEU A 4 8.88 -7.37 -3.56
CA LEU A 4 7.88 -7.27 -2.49
C LEU A 4 8.49 -7.70 -1.14
N GLU A 5 8.44 -6.81 -0.16
CA GLU A 5 8.84 -7.06 1.21
C GLU A 5 7.60 -7.15 2.12
N LYS A 6 7.48 -8.23 2.89
CA LYS A 6 6.37 -8.37 3.85
C LYS A 6 6.51 -7.33 4.96
N VAL A 7 5.47 -6.52 5.18
CA VAL A 7 5.43 -5.52 6.23
C VAL A 7 5.28 -6.22 7.58
N LYS A 8 6.21 -5.96 8.51
CA LYS A 8 6.17 -6.47 9.89
C LYS A 8 5.60 -5.43 10.87
N LYS A 9 5.95 -4.16 10.66
CA LYS A 9 5.43 -3.02 11.41
C LYS A 9 4.98 -1.96 10.42
N THR A 10 3.74 -1.52 10.53
CA THR A 10 3.21 -0.49 9.62
C THR A 10 3.99 0.81 9.71
N ASN A 11 4.61 1.10 10.85
CA ASN A 11 5.48 2.28 11.01
C ASN A 11 6.71 2.31 10.09
N ASP A 12 7.10 1.17 9.53
CA ASP A 12 8.22 1.10 8.59
C ASP A 12 7.83 1.55 7.17
N ILE A 13 6.52 1.77 6.91
CA ILE A 13 6.01 2.27 5.64
C ILE A 13 6.31 3.77 5.52
N LYS A 14 6.98 4.13 4.43
CA LYS A 14 7.34 5.48 4.04
C LYS A 14 6.42 5.97 2.91
N VAL A 15 5.48 6.85 3.26
CA VAL A 15 4.58 7.50 2.31
C VAL A 15 5.39 8.24 1.24
N GLY A 16 5.00 8.07 -0.03
CA GLY A 16 5.69 8.66 -1.18
C GLY A 16 6.92 7.89 -1.67
N CYS A 17 7.40 6.90 -0.91
CA CYS A 17 8.51 6.03 -1.33
C CYS A 17 8.06 4.58 -1.53
N ASP A 18 7.22 4.08 -0.63
CA ASP A 18 6.71 2.71 -0.65
C ASP A 18 5.36 2.67 -1.37
N GLY A 19 5.20 1.74 -2.31
CA GLY A 19 3.92 1.22 -2.75
C GLY A 19 3.44 0.12 -1.80
N LEU A 20 2.13 -0.09 -1.73
CA LEU A 20 1.51 -1.10 -0.88
C LEU A 20 0.79 -2.14 -1.72
N TYR A 21 0.90 -3.41 -1.31
CA TYR A 21 0.10 -4.50 -1.86
C TYR A 21 -0.49 -5.33 -0.72
N ILE A 22 -1.81 -5.42 -0.65
CA ILE A 22 -2.53 -6.18 0.37
C ILE A 22 -3.25 -7.38 -0.24
N ILE A 23 -3.27 -8.51 0.48
CA ILE A 23 -3.96 -9.74 0.08
C ILE A 23 -4.74 -10.31 1.28
N LYS A 24 -6.01 -10.67 1.09
CA LYS A 24 -6.82 -11.45 2.04
C LYS A 24 -7.66 -12.47 1.26
N GLY A 25 -7.33 -13.76 1.38
CA GLY A 25 -7.98 -14.82 0.61
C GLY A 25 -7.84 -14.62 -0.90
N ARG A 26 -8.97 -14.45 -1.62
CA ARG A 26 -9.02 -14.19 -3.07
C ARG A 26 -9.00 -12.69 -3.43
N GLN A 27 -9.04 -11.81 -2.43
CA GLN A 27 -9.07 -10.36 -2.62
C GLN A 27 -7.66 -9.79 -2.53
N GLY A 28 -7.36 -8.79 -3.36
CA GLY A 28 -6.08 -8.10 -3.31
C GLY A 28 -6.12 -6.74 -4.00
N GLY A 29 -5.27 -5.82 -3.53
CA GLY A 29 -5.24 -4.45 -4.01
C GLY A 29 -3.85 -3.85 -3.87
N LEU A 30 -3.43 -3.09 -4.88
CA LEU A 30 -2.12 -2.47 -4.96
C LEU A 30 -2.26 -0.98 -5.21
N LEU A 31 -1.45 -0.17 -4.52
CA LEU A 31 -1.31 1.26 -4.74
C LEU A 31 0.17 1.60 -4.91
N LEU A 32 0.48 2.41 -5.91
CA LEU A 32 1.84 2.87 -6.20
C LEU A 32 2.26 3.97 -5.22
N PRO A 33 3.59 4.21 -5.03
CA PRO A 33 4.08 5.19 -4.07
C PRO A 33 3.47 6.60 -4.21
N GLN A 34 3.34 7.09 -5.44
CA GLN A 34 2.84 8.44 -5.72
C GLN A 34 1.36 8.63 -5.40
N VAL A 35 0.57 7.55 -5.38
CA VAL A 35 -0.87 7.68 -5.14
C VAL A 35 -1.12 8.30 -3.77
N ALA A 36 -0.32 7.96 -2.76
CA ALA A 36 -0.43 8.55 -1.45
C ALA A 36 -0.05 10.04 -1.43
N THR A 37 1.00 10.44 -2.16
CA THR A 37 1.43 11.85 -2.20
C THR A 37 0.48 12.72 -3.01
N ASP A 38 -0.02 12.24 -4.14
CA ASP A 38 -0.96 12.98 -5.01
C ASP A 38 -2.27 13.29 -4.28
N ASN A 39 -2.70 12.37 -3.40
CA ASN A 39 -3.91 12.52 -2.59
C ASN A 39 -3.66 13.13 -1.20
N LYS A 40 -2.40 13.51 -0.88
CA LYS A 40 -1.99 14.05 0.43
C LYS A 40 -2.34 13.14 1.61
N TRP A 41 -2.31 11.83 1.39
CA TRP A 41 -2.62 10.84 2.42
C TRP A 41 -1.47 10.66 3.40
N ASP A 42 -1.82 10.55 4.68
CA ASP A 42 -0.91 10.01 5.68
C ASP A 42 -0.79 8.47 5.57
N ARG A 43 0.07 7.89 6.41
CA ARG A 43 0.28 6.43 6.41
C ARG A 43 -1.00 5.65 6.70
N LYS A 44 -1.85 6.14 7.61
CA LYS A 44 -3.08 5.47 8.01
C LYS A 44 -4.09 5.52 6.86
N GLU A 45 -4.26 6.67 6.23
CA GLU A 45 -5.11 6.84 5.06
C GLU A 45 -4.62 5.96 3.91
N PHE A 46 -3.31 5.85 3.69
CA PHE A 46 -2.76 4.97 2.66
C PHE A 46 -3.07 3.49 2.90
N LEU A 47 -2.96 3.03 4.15
CA LEU A 47 -3.33 1.68 4.58
C LEU A 47 -4.83 1.41 4.41
N GLU A 48 -5.68 2.37 4.78
CA GLU A 48 -7.14 2.25 4.62
C GLU A 48 -7.53 2.20 3.14
N ASN A 49 -6.90 3.02 2.30
CA ASN A 49 -7.19 3.07 0.87
C ASN A 49 -6.68 1.84 0.10
N VAL A 50 -5.56 1.21 0.49
CA VAL A 50 -5.15 -0.05 -0.14
C VAL A 50 -6.11 -1.20 0.20
N CYS A 51 -6.71 -1.19 1.41
CA CYS A 51 -7.81 -2.10 1.75
C CYS A 51 -9.04 -1.86 0.86
N TYR A 52 -9.46 -0.60 0.69
CA TYR A 52 -10.58 -0.28 -0.20
C TYR A 52 -10.32 -0.70 -1.65
N LYS A 53 -9.09 -0.49 -2.13
CA LYS A 53 -8.67 -0.93 -3.47
C LYS A 53 -8.78 -2.44 -3.65
N ALA A 54 -8.58 -3.20 -2.57
CA ALA A 54 -8.75 -4.66 -2.54
C ALA A 54 -10.21 -5.12 -2.35
N GLY A 55 -11.16 -4.20 -2.18
CA GLY A 55 -12.55 -4.52 -1.82
C GLY A 55 -12.72 -5.01 -0.39
N LEU A 56 -11.82 -4.60 0.52
CA LEU A 56 -11.81 -4.99 1.92
C LEU A 56 -12.31 -3.84 2.83
N PRO A 57 -12.79 -4.15 4.05
CA PRO A 57 -12.98 -3.14 5.10
C PRO A 57 -11.71 -2.34 5.36
N LYS A 58 -11.84 -1.06 5.71
CA LYS A 58 -10.72 -0.12 5.83
C LYS A 58 -9.64 -0.52 6.82
N ASP A 59 -10.00 -1.29 7.85
CA ASP A 59 -9.13 -1.75 8.91
C ASP A 59 -8.64 -3.19 8.71
N ALA A 60 -8.94 -3.81 7.57
CA ALA A 60 -8.52 -5.18 7.27
C ALA A 60 -6.99 -5.35 7.34
N TRP A 61 -6.20 -4.29 7.13
CA TRP A 61 -4.75 -4.30 7.30
C TRP A 61 -4.28 -4.58 8.73
N LYS A 62 -5.17 -4.49 9.74
CA LYS A 62 -4.89 -4.82 11.14
C LYS A 62 -5.13 -6.30 11.48
N GLU A 63 -5.84 -7.03 10.62
CA GLU A 63 -6.25 -8.42 10.84
C GLU A 63 -5.44 -9.40 9.95
N ASP A 64 -6.04 -10.53 9.56
CA ASP A 64 -5.47 -11.64 8.77
C ASP A 64 -5.14 -11.29 7.30
N SER A 65 -4.79 -10.04 7.02
CA SER A 65 -4.29 -9.62 5.71
C SER A 65 -2.78 -9.80 5.64
N ILE A 66 -2.28 -10.17 4.46
CA ILE A 66 -0.85 -10.08 4.19
C ILE A 66 -0.59 -8.74 3.50
N LEU A 67 0.22 -7.90 4.13
CA LEU A 67 0.64 -6.61 3.59
C LEU A 67 2.10 -6.66 3.14
N TYR A 68 2.35 -6.21 1.92
CA TYR A 68 3.67 -6.02 1.33
C TYR A 68 3.93 -4.55 1.03
N ARG A 69 5.20 -4.16 1.06
CA ARG A 69 5.70 -2.90 0.52
C ARG A 69 6.70 -3.14 -0.61
N PHE A 70 6.86 -2.17 -1.50
CA PHE A 70 7.87 -2.16 -2.55
C PHE A 70 8.20 -0.73 -2.95
N SER A 71 9.36 -0.51 -3.57
CA SER A 71 9.69 0.75 -4.22
C SER A 71 9.54 0.64 -5.73
N ALA A 72 9.17 1.74 -6.38
CA ALA A 72 9.06 1.81 -7.83
C ALA A 72 9.68 3.13 -8.31
N ASP A 73 10.47 3.05 -9.38
CA ASP A 73 10.86 4.24 -10.13
C ASP A 73 9.62 4.76 -10.85
N ILE A 74 9.28 6.02 -10.59
CA ILE A 74 8.13 6.69 -11.19
C ILE A 74 8.67 7.48 -12.38
N PHE A 75 8.21 7.12 -13.57
CA PHE A 75 8.49 7.86 -14.80
C PHE A 75 7.21 8.63 -15.18
N TYR A 76 7.36 9.92 -15.45
CA TYR A 76 6.35 10.74 -16.09
C TYR A 76 6.82 10.98 -17.53
N GLU A 77 5.95 10.76 -18.52
CA GLU A 77 6.18 11.22 -19.89
C GLU A 77 5.61 12.64 -20.01
N ASP A 78 6.42 13.57 -20.54
CA ASP A 78 6.05 14.98 -20.77
C ASP A 78 5.05 15.13 -21.93
#